data_AF-A0A9D7NDV8-F1
#
_entry.id   AF-A0A9D7NDV8-F1
#
_cell.length_a   1.000
_cell.length_b   1.000
_cell.length_c   1.000
_cell.angle_alpha   90.00
_cell.angle_beta   90.00
_cell.angle_gamma   90.00
#
_symmetry.space_group_name_H-M   'P 1'
#
loop_
_entity.id
_entity.type
_entity.pdbx_description
1 polymer ?
#
loop_
_entity_poly.entity_id
_entity_poly.type
_entity_poly.pdbx_seq_one_letter_code
_entity_poly.pdbx_strand_id
1 'polypeptide(L)'
;MYEQSLIIWQQIGDRQREGVTLNNISQIYDAKGDYDTALRFLEQSLAIRQQIGDRKGEGVTLNNISQIYYAKGDYDTALRFWNKVSP
;
A
#
# COMPACT_ATOMS: atom_id res chain seq x y z
N MET A 1 -7.21 -9.17 -30.53
CA MET A 1 -6.67 -8.01 -29.78
C MET A 1 -7.65 -7.46 -28.74
N TYR A 2 -8.95 -7.28 -29.04
CA TYR A 2 -9.92 -6.76 -28.07
C TYR A 2 -10.08 -7.65 -26.81
N GLU A 3 -10.21 -8.96 -26.99
CA GLU A 3 -10.36 -9.91 -25.86
C GLU A 3 -9.13 -9.94 -24.94
N GLN A 4 -7.92 -9.94 -25.52
CA GLN A 4 -6.67 -9.87 -24.75
C GLN A 4 -6.55 -8.56 -23.96
N SER A 5 -6.94 -7.44 -24.57
CA SER A 5 -6.99 -6.14 -23.89
C SER A 5 -7.97 -6.17 -22.72
N LEU A 6 -9.17 -6.74 -22.91
CA LEU A 6 -10.19 -6.85 -21.87
C LEU A 6 -9.71 -7.69 -20.67
N ILE A 7 -9.06 -8.82 -20.91
CA ILE A 7 -8.48 -9.67 -19.87
C ILE A 7 -7.43 -8.90 -19.06
N ILE A 8 -6.55 -8.16 -19.73
CA ILE A 8 -5.53 -7.34 -19.07
C ILE A 8 -6.18 -6.27 -18.19
N TRP A 9 -7.20 -5.55 -18.69
CA TRP A 9 -7.93 -4.55 -17.91
C TRP A 9 -8.62 -5.14 -16.69
N GLN A 10 -9.22 -6.33 -16.82
CA GLN A 10 -9.82 -7.04 -15.69
C GLN A 10 -8.77 -7.42 -14.64
N GLN A 11 -7.65 -7.98 -15.06
CA GLN A 11 -6.55 -8.33 -14.15
C GLN A 11 -6.00 -7.10 -13.41
N ILE A 12 -5.81 -5.97 -14.11
CA ILE A 12 -5.39 -4.71 -13.47
C ILE A 12 -6.44 -4.26 -12.46
N GLY A 13 -7.72 -4.29 -12.81
CA GLY A 13 -8.82 -3.90 -11.93
C GLY A 13 -8.89 -4.76 -10.66
N ASP A 14 -8.72 -6.07 -10.79
CA ASP A 14 -8.73 -6.99 -9.65
C ASP A 14 -7.52 -6.80 -8.74
N ARG A 15 -6.32 -6.60 -9.32
CA ARG A 15 -5.12 -6.24 -8.56
C ARG A 15 -5.28 -4.89 -7.85
N GLN A 16 -5.90 -3.91 -8.50
CA GLN A 16 -6.17 -2.61 -7.86
C GLN A 16 -7.08 -2.78 -6.63
N ARG A 17 -8.12 -3.63 -6.73
CA ARG A 17 -9.02 -3.94 -5.60
C ARG A 17 -8.30 -4.70 -4.49
N GLU A 18 -7.45 -5.67 -4.83
CA GLU A 18 -6.63 -6.41 -3.88
C GLU A 18 -5.75 -5.47 -3.04
N GLY A 19 -5.07 -4.52 -3.69
CA GLY A 19 -4.29 -3.48 -3.01
C GLY A 19 -5.14 -2.60 -2.09
N VAL A 20 -6.39 -2.28 -2.45
CA VAL A 20 -7.29 -1.50 -1.56
C VAL A 20 -7.63 -2.34 -0.33
N THR A 21 -8.00 -3.60 -0.51
CA THR A 21 -8.40 -4.49 0.57
C THR A 21 -7.24 -4.70 1.57
N LEU A 22 -6.03 -4.94 1.08
CA LEU A 22 -4.85 -5.10 1.95
C LEU A 22 -4.57 -3.85 2.78
N ASN A 23 -4.68 -2.65 2.19
CA ASN A 23 -4.54 -1.39 2.91
C ASN A 23 -5.66 -1.18 3.97
N ASN A 24 -6.87 -1.65 3.70
CA ASN A 24 -7.95 -1.56 4.69
C ASN A 24 -7.72 -2.56 5.84
N ILE A 25 -7.22 -3.76 5.55
CA ILE A 25 -6.86 -4.74 6.57
C ILE A 25 -5.75 -4.20 7.47
N SER A 26 -4.72 -3.54 6.91
CA SER A 26 -3.65 -2.98 7.72
C SER A 26 -4.17 -1.94 8.72
N GLN A 27 -5.13 -1.09 8.35
CA GLN A 27 -5.74 -0.12 9.27
C GLN A 27 -6.45 -0.78 10.45
N ILE A 28 -7.03 -1.96 10.25
CA ILE A 28 -7.65 -2.72 11.34
C ILE A 28 -6.60 -3.21 12.35
N TYR A 29 -5.43 -3.65 11.87
CA TYR A 29 -4.34 -4.10 12.74
C TYR A 29 -3.61 -2.93 13.41
N ASP A 30 -3.43 -1.82 12.69
CA ASP A 30 -2.90 -0.56 13.24
C ASP A 30 -3.77 -0.06 14.41
N ALA A 31 -5.09 -0.03 14.23
CA ALA A 31 -6.04 0.31 15.30
C ALA A 31 -6.00 -0.66 16.51
N LYS A 32 -5.51 -1.89 16.31
CA LYS A 32 -5.28 -2.88 17.39
C LYS A 32 -3.91 -2.74 18.05
N GLY A 33 -3.03 -1.89 17.54
CA GLY A 33 -1.64 -1.77 17.96
C GLY A 33 -0.73 -2.89 17.44
N ASP A 34 -1.21 -3.76 16.54
CA ASP A 34 -0.41 -4.79 15.89
C ASP A 34 0.26 -4.22 14.64
N TYR A 35 1.27 -3.39 14.89
CA TYR A 35 1.96 -2.63 13.86
C TYR A 35 2.73 -3.51 12.87
N ASP A 36 3.29 -4.64 13.33
CA ASP A 36 4.06 -5.53 12.45
C ASP A 36 3.16 -6.24 11.45
N THR A 37 1.98 -6.71 11.89
CA THR A 37 1.00 -7.29 10.98
C THR A 37 0.45 -6.24 10.02
N ALA A 38 0.20 -5.01 10.49
CA ALA A 38 -0.25 -3.91 9.64
C ALA A 38 0.77 -3.56 8.55
N LEU A 39 2.06 -3.46 8.90
CA LEU A 39 3.15 -3.21 7.94
C LEU A 39 3.22 -4.30 6.87
N ARG A 40 3.12 -5.58 7.25
CA ARG A 40 3.15 -6.69 6.28
C ARG A 40 2.05 -6.57 5.21
N PHE A 41 0.84 -6.16 5.60
CA PHE A 41 -0.26 -5.95 4.65
C PHE A 41 -0.03 -4.71 3.78
N LEU A 42 0.53 -3.63 4.33
CA LEU A 42 0.91 -2.45 3.54
C LEU A 42 2.01 -2.75 2.52
N GLU A 43 3.01 -3.56 2.87
CA GLU A 43 4.07 -3.99 1.93
C GLU A 43 3.50 -4.79 0.76
N GLN A 44 2.55 -5.69 1.02
CA GLN A 44 1.84 -6.43 -0.03
C GLN A 44 1.02 -5.48 -0.92
N SER A 45 0.28 -4.53 -0.33
CA SER A 45 -0.42 -3.49 -1.08
C SER A 45 0.55 -2.71 -1.97
N LEU A 46 1.69 -2.26 -1.41
CA LEU A 46 2.69 -1.47 -2.11
C LEU A 46 3.24 -2.20 -3.34
N ALA A 47 3.60 -3.48 -3.19
CA ALA A 47 4.08 -4.30 -4.29
C ALA A 47 3.05 -4.40 -5.43
N ILE A 48 1.77 -4.57 -5.10
CA ILE A 48 0.70 -4.62 -6.10
C ILE A 48 0.53 -3.27 -6.81
N ARG A 49 0.50 -2.17 -6.05
CA ARG A 49 0.37 -0.81 -6.62
C ARG A 49 1.50 -0.51 -7.60
N GLN A 50 2.73 -0.87 -7.23
CA GLN A 50 3.91 -0.73 -8.10
C GLN A 50 3.80 -1.61 -9.34
N GLN A 51 3.38 -2.87 -9.20
CA GLN A 51 3.22 -3.81 -10.31
C GLN A 51 2.23 -3.29 -11.37
N ILE A 52 1.12 -2.67 -10.95
CA ILE A 52 0.10 -2.14 -11.87
C ILE A 52 0.32 -0.67 -12.25
N GLY A 53 1.36 -0.02 -11.73
CA GLY A 53 1.66 1.39 -12.00
C GLY A 53 0.70 2.39 -11.34
N ASP A 54 -0.04 2.01 -10.29
CA ASP A 54 -0.96 2.89 -9.56
C ASP A 54 -0.19 3.79 -8.58
N ARG A 55 0.29 4.93 -9.08
CA ARG A 55 1.06 5.91 -8.32
C ARG A 55 0.28 6.58 -7.19
N LYS A 56 -1.02 6.77 -7.38
CA LYS A 56 -1.88 7.36 -6.35
C LYS A 56 -2.02 6.39 -5.17
N GLY A 57 -2.31 5.12 -5.46
CA GLY A 57 -2.39 4.09 -4.44
C GLY A 57 -1.06 3.82 -3.76
N GLU A 58 0.05 3.84 -4.50
CA GLU A 58 1.41 3.77 -3.95
C GLU A 58 1.66 4.87 -2.90
N GLY A 59 1.35 6.14 -3.23
CA GLY A 59 1.51 7.25 -2.29
C GLY A 59 0.67 7.10 -1.01
N VAL A 60 -0.58 6.64 -1.13
CA VAL A 60 -1.45 6.36 0.03
C VAL A 60 -0.83 5.27 0.91
N THR A 61 -0.37 4.16 0.32
CA THR A 61 0.24 3.06 1.07
C THR A 61 1.54 3.49 1.75
N LEU A 62 2.42 4.23 1.08
CA LEU A 62 3.67 4.75 1.66
C LEU A 62 3.41 5.70 2.84
N ASN A 63 2.41 6.58 2.72
CA ASN A 63 2.00 7.44 3.83
C ASN A 63 1.52 6.62 5.04
N ASN A 64 0.74 5.56 4.83
CA ASN A 64 0.29 4.71 5.92
C ASN A 64 1.46 3.96 6.59
N ILE A 65 2.45 3.50 5.82
CA ILE A 65 3.68 2.89 6.37
C ILE A 65 4.43 3.91 7.25
N SER A 66 4.58 5.15 6.76
CA SER A 66 5.20 6.23 7.52
C SER A 66 4.48 6.47 8.86
N GLN A 67 3.15 6.48 8.87
CA GLN A 67 2.37 6.69 10.08
C GLN A 67 2.56 5.56 11.11
N ILE A 68 2.65 4.30 10.65
CA ILE A 68 2.91 3.18 11.56
C ILE A 68 4.30 3.28 12.19
N TYR A 69 5.35 3.58 11.41
CA TYR A 69 6.69 3.77 11.98
C TYR A 69 6.73 4.94 12.97
N TYR A 70 6.00 6.02 12.68
CA TYR A 70 5.83 7.14 13.61
C TYR A 70 5.16 6.69 14.92
N ALA A 71 4.10 5.89 14.85
CA ALA A 71 3.42 5.33 16.02
C ALA A 71 4.32 4.38 16.85
N LYS A 72 5.24 3.66 16.18
CA LYS A 72 6.27 2.83 16.85
C LYS A 72 7.42 3.65 17.46
N GLY A 73 7.50 4.96 17.21
CA GLY A 73 8.59 5.83 17.65
C GLY A 73 9.86 5.76 16.79
N ASP A 74 9.83 5.05 15.65
CA ASP A 74 10.92 5.01 14.68
C ASP A 74 10.78 6.16 13.67
N TYR A 75 11.14 7.35 14.13
CA TYR A 75 10.97 8.58 13.37
C TYR A 75 11.87 8.66 12.13
N ASP A 76 13.07 8.05 12.18
CA ASP A 76 13.99 8.02 11.05
C ASP A 76 13.41 7.21 9.89
N THR A 77 12.84 6.04 10.19
CA THR A 77 12.19 5.22 9.16
C THR A 77 10.90 5.88 8.67
N ALA A 78 10.10 6.48 9.56
CA ALA A 78 8.92 7.24 9.17
C ALA A 78 9.27 8.35 8.17
N LEU A 79 10.26 9.19 8.47
CA LEU A 79 10.69 10.28 7.59
C LEU A 79 11.18 9.78 6.23
N ARG A 80 11.89 8.64 6.20
CA ARG A 80 12.31 8.01 4.93
C ARG A 80 11.12 7.63 4.05
N PHE A 81 10.05 7.09 4.63
CA PHE A 81 8.85 6.74 3.87
C PHE A 81 8.03 7.97 3.48
N TRP A 82 7.92 8.97 4.36
CA TRP A 82 7.29 10.25 4.06
C TRP A 82 7.92 10.93 2.83
N ASN A 83 9.26 11.00 2.77
CA ASN A 83 9.98 11.60 1.65
C ASN A 83 9.79 10.85 0.33
N LYS A 84 9.39 9.57 0.35
CA LYS A 84 9.05 8.83 -0.87
C LYS A 84 7.67 9.20 -1.43
N VAL A 85 6.78 9.79 -0.62
CA VAL A 85 5.45 10.22 -1.04
C VAL A 85 5.50 11.55 -1.81
N SER A 86 6.44 12.43 -1.44
CA SER A 86 6.57 13.79 -1.97
C SER A 86 7.93 13.96 -2.67
N PRO A 87 8.04 13.62 -3.98
CA PRO A 87 9.24 13.92 -4.77
C PRO A 87 9.45 15.42 -4.98
#